data_AF-A0A1F5LZA6-F1
#
_entry.id   AF-A0A1F5LZA6-F1
#
_cell.length_a   1.000
_cell.length_b   1.000
_cell.length_c   1.000
_cell.angle_alpha   90.00
_cell.angle_beta   90.00
_cell.angle_gamma   90.00
#
_symmetry.space_group_name_H-M   'P 1'
#
loop_
_entity.id
_entity.type
_entity.pdbx_description
1 polymer ?
#
loop_
_entity_poly.entity_id
_entity_poly.type
_entity_poly.pdbx_seq_one_letter_code
_entity_poly.pdbx_strand_id
1 'polypeptide(L)'
;MLAPKFEAAAAELKNDKIPLVKVDCTREGRLCDDFDIRAYPTLKVFRGLESHEPYDGSQQTESIISYMIDESISTGAGALYYQSYD
;
A
#
# COMPACT_ATOMS: atom_id res chain seq x y z
N MET A 1 -1.52 -7.27 -13.65
CA MET A 1 -1.89 -5.85 -13.49
C MET A 1 -2.32 -5.63 -12.05
N LEU A 2 -1.66 -4.73 -11.31
CA LEU A 2 -1.87 -4.53 -9.86
C LEU A 2 -3.00 -3.54 -9.55
N ALA A 3 -3.09 -2.42 -10.27
CA ALA A 3 -4.06 -1.36 -10.04
C ALA A 3 -5.51 -1.85 -9.77
N PRO A 4 -6.15 -2.67 -10.62
CA PRO A 4 -7.54 -3.09 -10.38
C PRO A 4 -7.69 -3.98 -9.14
N LYS A 5 -6.65 -4.75 -8.78
CA LYS A 5 -6.66 -5.59 -7.58
C LYS A 5 -6.47 -4.77 -6.30
N PHE A 6 -5.59 -3.77 -6.37
CA PHE A 6 -5.37 -2.82 -5.29
C PHE A 6 -6.62 -1.97 -5.02
N GLU A 7 -7.28 -1.49 -6.07
CA GLU A 7 -8.53 -0.72 -5.97
C GLU A 7 -9.68 -1.56 -5.38
N ALA A 8 -9.80 -2.84 -5.78
CA ALA A 8 -10.75 -3.76 -5.18
C ALA A 8 -10.47 -4.00 -3.68
N ALA A 9 -9.20 -4.20 -3.31
CA ALA A 9 -8.82 -4.36 -1.91
C ALA A 9 -9.08 -3.08 -1.09
N ALA A 10 -8.80 -1.91 -1.65
CA ALA A 10 -9.05 -0.63 -1.01
C ALA A 10 -10.55 -0.37 -0.77
N ALA A 11 -11.40 -0.80 -1.70
CA ALA A 11 -12.85 -0.69 -1.55
C ALA A 11 -13.37 -1.55 -0.38
N GLU A 12 -12.86 -2.77 -0.24
CA GLU A 12 -13.24 -3.70 0.84
C GLU A 12 -12.78 -3.17 2.21
N LEU A 13 -11.48 -2.86 2.34
CA LEU A 13 -10.84 -2.47 3.59
C LEU A 13 -11.28 -1.10 4.13
N LYS A 14 -11.95 -0.30 3.29
CA LYS A 14 -12.53 0.99 3.70
C LYS A 14 -13.53 0.84 4.86
N ASN A 15 -14.27 -0.27 4.90
CA ASN A 15 -15.26 -0.53 5.95
C ASN A 15 -14.59 -0.79 7.31
N ASP A 16 -13.42 -1.42 7.29
CA ASP A 16 -12.61 -1.71 8.48
C ASP A 16 -11.70 -0.55 8.90
N LYS A 17 -11.78 0.59 8.18
CA LYS A 17 -10.94 1.78 8.38
C LYS A 17 -9.45 1.49 8.23
N ILE A 18 -9.09 0.52 7.37
CA ILE A 18 -7.72 0.20 7.02
C ILE A 18 -7.42 0.87 5.67
N PRO A 19 -6.68 2.00 5.64
CA PRO A 19 -6.56 2.78 4.43
C PRO A 19 -5.53 2.18 3.47
N LEU A 20 -5.90 2.14 2.20
CA LEU A 20 -5.01 1.88 1.08
C LEU A 20 -4.85 3.16 0.28
N VAL A 21 -3.61 3.58 0.05
CA VAL A 21 -3.28 4.87 -0.56
C VAL A 21 -2.55 4.63 -1.88
N LYS A 22 -2.96 5.35 -2.92
CA LYS A 22 -2.24 5.42 -4.19
C LYS A 22 -1.52 6.76 -4.29
N VAL A 23 -0.23 6.76 -4.65
CA VAL A 23 0.48 7.99 -5.07
C VAL A 23 0.91 7.86 -6.52
N ASP A 24 0.80 8.99 -7.21
CA ASP A 24 1.25 9.20 -8.57
C ASP A 24 2.62 9.90 -8.53
N CYS A 25 3.68 9.14 -8.79
CA CYS A 25 5.05 9.68 -8.75
C CYS A 25 5.35 10.68 -9.88
N THR A 26 4.52 10.76 -10.92
CA THR A 26 4.69 11.80 -11.95
C THR A 26 4.36 13.19 -11.38
N ARG A 27 3.50 13.23 -10.38
CA ARG A 27 3.06 14.44 -9.66
C ARG A 27 3.82 14.64 -8.35
N GLU A 28 4.09 13.56 -7.63
CA GLU A 28 4.66 13.57 -6.27
C GLU A 28 6.11 13.04 -6.23
N GLY A 29 6.94 13.44 -7.19
CA GLY A 29 8.30 12.90 -7.36
C GLY A 29 9.17 12.96 -6.11
N ARG A 30 9.16 14.08 -5.37
CA ARG A 30 9.94 14.21 -4.12
C ARG A 30 9.53 13.19 -3.05
N LEU A 31 8.23 12.92 -2.91
CA LEU A 31 7.72 11.93 -1.97
C LEU A 31 8.22 10.53 -2.35
N CYS A 32 8.25 10.23 -3.65
CA CYS A 32 8.76 8.96 -4.16
C CYS A 32 10.27 8.82 -3.95
N ASP A 33 11.03 9.90 -4.12
CA ASP A 33 12.47 9.92 -3.83
C ASP A 33 12.74 9.72 -2.33
N ASP A 34 12.01 10.42 -1.45
CA ASP A 34 12.16 10.32 0.02
C ASP A 34 11.90 8.89 0.53
N PHE A 35 11.01 8.15 -0.14
CA PHE A 35 10.71 6.75 0.17
C PHE A 35 11.49 5.73 -0.68
N ASP A 36 12.52 6.18 -1.40
CA ASP A 36 13.43 5.36 -2.21
C ASP A 36 12.71 4.47 -3.25
N ILE A 37 11.71 5.04 -3.94
CA ILE A 37 10.96 4.34 -4.98
C ILE A 37 11.78 4.32 -6.28
N ARG A 38 12.33 3.15 -6.61
CA ARG A 38 13.19 2.98 -7.80
C ARG A 38 12.55 2.19 -8.94
N ALA A 39 11.41 1.54 -8.68
CA ALA A 39 10.73 0.70 -9.65
C ALA A 39 9.21 0.80 -9.48
N TYR A 40 8.48 0.58 -10.58
CA TYR A 40 7.02 0.65 -10.59
C TYR A 40 6.41 -0.67 -11.07
N PRO A 41 5.25 -1.06 -10.50
CA PRO A 41 4.69 -0.52 -9.26
C PRO A 41 5.49 -0.95 -8.02
N THR A 42 5.41 -0.17 -6.94
CA THR A 42 5.96 -0.53 -5.61
C THR A 42 4.86 -0.47 -4.56
N LEU A 43 4.85 -1.45 -3.66
CA LEU A 43 3.97 -1.51 -2.50
C LEU A 43 4.80 -1.39 -1.21
N LYS A 44 4.39 -0.51 -0.30
CA LYS A 44 4.97 -0.38 1.04
C LYS A 44 3.88 -0.38 2.11
N VAL A 45 4.15 -1.05 3.22
CA VAL A 45 3.27 -1.12 4.39
C VAL A 45 3.77 -0.10 5.41
N PHE A 46 2.89 0.74 5.94
CA PHE A 46 3.20 1.79 6.90
C PHE A 46 2.58 1.46 8.27
N ARG A 47 3.44 1.50 9.30
CA ARG A 47 3.10 1.35 10.72
C ARG A 47 3.43 2.66 11.42
N GLY A 48 2.59 3.67 11.16
CA GLY A 48 2.93 5.07 11.43
C GLY A 48 3.88 5.64 10.37
N LEU A 49 4.46 6.81 10.66
CA LEU A 49 5.29 7.55 9.70
C LEU A 49 6.73 7.05 9.61
N GLU A 50 7.26 6.48 10.70
CA GLU A 50 8.67 6.11 10.80
C GLU A 50 8.93 4.65 10.41
N SER A 51 7.96 3.75 10.66
CA SER A 51 8.09 2.33 10.33
C SER A 51 7.36 2.02 9.03
N HIS A 52 8.13 1.66 8.01
CA HIS A 52 7.59 1.33 6.71
C HIS A 52 8.49 0.32 5.99
N GLU A 53 7.88 -0.73 5.44
CA GLU A 53 8.60 -1.86 4.84
C GLU A 53 7.99 -2.25 3.49
N PRO A 54 8.75 -2.90 2.60
CA PRO A 54 8.19 -3.48 1.38
C PRO A 54 7.04 -4.45 1.71
N TYR A 55 5.97 -4.42 0.92
CA TYR A 55 4.97 -5.47 0.96
C TYR A 55 5.54 -6.75 0.34
N ASP A 56 5.61 -7.82 1.12
CA ASP A 56 6.18 -9.12 0.73
C ASP A 56 5.10 -10.17 0.38
N GLY A 57 3.83 -9.83 0.54
CA GLY A 57 2.71 -10.66 0.17
C GLY A 57 2.46 -10.74 -1.34
N SER A 58 1.52 -11.62 -1.72
CA SER A 58 1.15 -11.78 -3.12
C SER A 58 0.33 -10.58 -3.61
N GLN A 59 0.52 -10.16 -4.86
CA GLN A 59 -0.22 -9.07 -5.50
C GLN A 59 -1.64 -9.46 -5.96
N GLN A 60 -2.33 -10.29 -5.17
CA GLN A 60 -3.73 -10.66 -5.36
C GLN A 60 -4.61 -9.86 -4.40
N THR A 61 -5.83 -9.56 -4.81
CA THR A 61 -6.79 -8.77 -4.01
C THR A 61 -6.96 -9.36 -2.61
N GLU A 62 -7.18 -10.67 -2.54
CA GLU A 62 -7.44 -11.40 -1.29
C GLU A 62 -6.19 -11.44 -0.39
N SER A 63 -4.99 -11.54 -0.99
CA SER A 63 -3.73 -11.50 -0.24
C SER A 63 -3.45 -10.12 0.35
N ILE A 64 -3.78 -9.05 -0.37
CA ILE A 64 -3.66 -7.68 0.13
C ILE A 64 -4.62 -7.46 1.29
N ILE A 65 -5.88 -7.88 1.15
CA ILE A 65 -6.91 -7.78 2.20
C ILE A 65 -6.46 -8.52 3.46
N SER A 66 -6.13 -9.82 3.31
CA SER A 66 -5.74 -10.67 4.44
C SER A 66 -4.54 -10.12 5.19
N TYR A 67 -3.49 -9.72 4.46
CA TYR A 67 -2.27 -9.15 5.04
C TYR A 67 -2.57 -7.89 5.84
N MET A 68 -3.38 -6.97 5.28
CA MET A 68 -3.66 -5.70 5.93
C MET A 68 -4.57 -5.83 7.15
N ILE A 69 -5.48 -6.81 7.15
CA ILE A 69 -6.26 -7.17 8.34
C ILE A 69 -5.32 -7.68 9.44
N ASP A 70 -4.43 -8.62 9.13
CA ASP A 70 -3.48 -9.17 10.11
C ASP A 70 -2.55 -8.10 10.71
N GLU A 71 -2.02 -7.22 9.86
CA GLU A 71 -1.19 -6.09 10.27
C GLU A 71 -1.94 -5.08 11.15
N SER A 72 -3.20 -4.79 10.84
CA SER A 72 -4.03 -3.89 11.64
C SER A 72 -4.26 -4.42 13.07
N ILE A 73 -4.29 -5.74 13.24
CA ILE A 73 -4.48 -6.41 14.53
C ILE A 73 -3.15 -6.48 15.29
N SER A 74 -2.07 -6.87 14.61
CA SER A 74 -0.79 -7.23 15.25
C SER A 74 0.08 -6.03 15.61
N THR A 75 0.06 -4.97 14.80
CA THR A 75 1.01 -3.85 14.95
C THR A 75 0.34 -2.48 15.06
N GLY A 76 -0.99 -2.43 14.96
CA GLY A 76 -1.70 -1.17 14.76
C GLY A 76 -1.32 -0.49 13.43
N ALA A 77 -0.92 -1.28 12.43
CA ALA A 77 -0.52 -0.79 11.12
C ALA A 77 -1.62 0.06 10.49
N GLY A 78 -1.20 1.12 9.81
CA GLY A 78 -2.09 2.22 9.48
C GLY A 78 -2.24 2.51 8.00
N ALA A 79 -1.47 1.92 7.09
CA ALA A 79 -1.75 2.04 5.65
C ALA A 79 -0.96 1.05 4.80
N LEU A 80 -1.55 0.59 3.70
CA LEU A 80 -0.78 0.08 2.56
C LEU A 80 -0.74 1.15 1.48
N TYR A 81 0.43 1.29 0.90
CA TYR A 81 0.75 2.38 0.02
C TYR A 81 1.23 1.82 -1.34
N TYR A 82 0.66 2.32 -2.44
CA TYR A 82 0.85 1.84 -3.82
C TYR A 82 1.26 2.95 -4.77
N GLN A 83 2.43 2.81 -5.40
CA GLN A 83 2.88 3.72 -6.46
C GLN A 83 2.37 3.26 -7.82
N SER A 84 1.57 4.10 -8.47
CA SER A 84 1.21 3.93 -9.87
C SER A 84 2.24 4.56 -10.79
N TYR A 85 2.39 3.97 -11.97
CA TYR A 85 2.94 4.65 -13.15
C TYR A 85 1.77 5.13 -14.03
N ASP A 86 2.05 6.01 -14.99
CA ASP A 86 1.10 6.38 -16.07
C ASP A 86 0.72 5.17 -16.95
#